data_AF-A5I0D7-F1
#
_entry.id   AF-A5I0D7-F1
#
_cell.length_a   1.000
_cell.length_b   1.000
_cell.length_c   1.000
_cell.angle_alpha   90.00
_cell.angle_beta   90.00
_cell.angle_gamma   90.00
#
_symmetry.space_group_name_H-M   'P 1'
#
loop_
_entity.id
_entity.type
_entity.pdbx_description
1 polymer ?
#
loop_
_entity_poly.entity_id
_entity_poly.type
_entity_poly.pdbx_seq_one_letter_code
_entity_poly.pdbx_strand_id
1 'polypeptide(L)'
;MKSKSWLIWIIGGICFMLAGILRIIKNRYLNGIIFIVLGFLYVALSIINYKFANKPNRNTLSDEELKNMDNELRELVSEGERIKAIKKYRMATGAGLVEAKEYVDSLSKGETK
;
A
#
# COMPACT_ATOMS: atom_id res chain seq x y z
N MET A 1 36.59 -13.01 -3.03
CA MET A 1 36.24 -13.98 -1.97
C MET A 1 35.09 -13.45 -1.10
N LYS A 2 33.91 -13.16 -1.69
CA LYS A 2 32.82 -12.42 -1.00
C LYS A 2 31.42 -12.90 -1.42
N SER A 3 31.13 -14.20 -1.31
CA SER A 3 29.84 -14.73 -1.77
C SER A 3 29.36 -15.98 -1.03
N LYS A 4 29.33 -16.01 0.31
CA LYS A 4 28.72 -17.14 1.05
C LYS A 4 27.97 -16.78 2.33
N SER A 5 27.88 -15.51 2.71
CA SER A 5 27.19 -15.11 3.95
C SER A 5 25.68 -15.34 3.89
N TRP A 6 25.06 -15.20 2.71
CA TRP A 6 23.63 -15.44 2.54
C TRP A 6 23.26 -16.93 2.66
N LEU A 7 24.18 -17.84 2.32
CA LEU A 7 23.97 -19.29 2.43
C LEU A 7 23.87 -19.75 3.89
N ILE A 8 24.61 -19.09 4.80
CA ILE A 8 24.62 -19.38 6.24
C ILE A 8 23.26 -19.08 6.86
N TRP A 9 22.60 -18.01 6.39
CA TRP A 9 21.26 -17.64 6.84
C TRP A 9 20.18 -18.62 6.36
N ILE A 10 20.31 -19.14 5.14
CA ILE A 10 19.39 -20.15 4.58
C ILE A 10 19.54 -21.48 5.33
N ILE A 11 20.77 -21.90 5.62
CA ILE A 11 21.06 -23.12 6.40
C ILE A 11 20.55 -22.98 7.83
N GLY A 12 20.70 -21.81 8.46
CA GLY A 12 20.13 -21.52 9.77
C GLY A 12 18.60 -21.63 9.80
N GLY A 13 17.93 -21.11 8.76
CA GLY A 13 16.48 -21.23 8.61
C GLY A 13 16.00 -22.68 8.47
N ILE A 14 16.69 -23.48 7.66
CA ILE A 14 16.38 -24.91 7.46
C ILE A 14 16.58 -25.72 8.75
N CYS A 15 17.63 -25.40 9.52
CA CYS A 15 17.88 -26.04 10.83
C CYS A 15 16.78 -25.73 11.85
N PHE A 16 16.30 -24.48 11.88
CA PHE A 16 15.17 -24.09 12.75
C PHE A 16 13.86 -24.77 12.35
N MET A 17 13.65 -24.96 11.05
CA MET A 17 12.51 -25.69 10.48
C MET A 17 12.51 -27.15 10.95
N LEU A 18 13.66 -27.83 10.88
CA LEU A 18 13.85 -29.20 11.34
C LEU A 18 13.73 -29.36 12.87
N ALA A 19 14.24 -28.39 13.65
CA ALA A 19 14.06 -28.36 15.11
C ALA A 19 12.59 -28.15 15.51
N GLY A 20 11.83 -27.36 14.74
CA GLY A 20 10.38 -27.21 14.89
C GLY A 20 9.64 -28.52 14.63
N ILE A 21 10.04 -29.27 13.60
CA ILE A 21 9.48 -30.58 13.26
C ILE A 21 9.79 -31.64 14.33
N LEU A 22 10.98 -31.63 14.95
CA LEU A 22 11.29 -32.54 16.07
C LEU A 22 10.49 -32.21 17.35
N ARG A 23 10.12 -30.94 17.56
CA ARG A 23 9.30 -30.50 18.71
C ARG A 23 7.83 -30.91 18.61
N ILE A 24 7.39 -31.38 17.44
CA ILE A 24 6.02 -31.85 17.15
C ILE A 24 5.76 -33.26 17.70
N ILE A 25 6.79 -34.06 18.01
CA ILE A 25 6.62 -35.46 18.46
C ILE A 25 6.29 -35.59 19.97
N LYS A 26 6.45 -34.53 20.78
CA LYS A 26 6.10 -34.55 22.21
C LYS A 26 4.94 -33.59 22.53
N ASN A 27 3.74 -33.98 22.11
CA ASN A 27 2.43 -33.67 22.70
C ASN A 27 2.21 -32.26 23.32
N ARG A 28 2.64 -31.17 22.65
CA ARG A 28 2.15 -29.80 22.87
C ARG A 28 2.11 -29.01 21.56
N TYR A 29 1.18 -29.41 20.70
CA TYR A 29 0.97 -28.93 19.32
C TYR A 29 0.46 -27.48 19.20
N LEU A 30 -0.10 -26.90 20.26
CA LEU A 30 -0.76 -25.59 20.19
C LEU A 30 0.22 -24.46 19.86
N ASN A 31 1.41 -24.47 20.45
CA ASN A 31 2.35 -23.37 20.30
C ASN A 31 2.94 -23.29 18.89
N GLY A 32 3.21 -24.44 18.25
CA GLY A 32 3.79 -24.47 16.90
C GLY A 32 2.83 -23.99 15.82
N ILE A 33 1.55 -24.40 15.90
CA ILE A 33 0.51 -23.97 14.97
C ILE A 33 0.28 -22.46 15.09
N ILE A 34 0.32 -21.91 16.31
CA ILE A 34 0.22 -20.47 16.56
C ILE A 34 1.32 -19.68 15.84
N PHE A 35 2.58 -20.13 15.87
CA PHE A 35 3.67 -19.45 15.16
C PHE A 35 3.54 -19.52 13.64
N ILE A 36 3.05 -20.65 13.11
CA ILE A 36 2.82 -20.81 11.67
C ILE A 36 1.67 -19.89 11.21
N VAL A 37 0.58 -19.84 11.97
CA VAL A 37 -0.57 -18.96 11.69
C VAL A 37 -0.18 -17.50 11.81
N LEU A 38 0.59 -17.11 12.84
CA LEU A 38 1.09 -15.74 12.97
C LEU A 38 1.98 -15.35 11.79
N GLY A 39 2.87 -16.25 11.36
CA GLY A 39 3.75 -16.00 10.22
C GLY A 39 2.97 -15.81 8.92
N PHE A 40 1.99 -16.68 8.67
CA PHE A 40 1.14 -16.58 7.48
C PHE A 40 0.26 -15.33 7.50
N LEU A 41 -0.29 -14.97 8.67
CA LEU A 41 -1.08 -13.76 8.88
C LEU A 41 -0.24 -12.50 8.66
N TYR A 42 1.00 -12.47 9.17
CA TYR A 42 1.92 -11.35 8.97
C TYR A 42 2.26 -11.14 7.48
N VAL A 43 2.55 -12.22 6.75
CA VAL A 43 2.83 -12.16 5.31
C VAL A 43 1.60 -11.67 4.53
N ALA A 44 0.41 -12.17 4.87
CA ALA A 44 -0.83 -11.71 4.25
C ALA A 44 -1.09 -10.21 4.50
N LEU A 45 -0.91 -9.75 5.74
CA LEU A 45 -1.01 -8.33 6.10
C LEU A 45 0.01 -7.48 5.34
N SER A 46 1.24 -7.97 5.20
CA SER A 46 2.28 -7.29 4.42
C SER A 46 1.93 -7.15 2.94
N ILE A 47 1.33 -8.18 2.32
CA ILE A 47 0.89 -8.14 0.92
C ILE A 47 -0.26 -7.14 0.74
N ILE A 48 -1.22 -7.11 1.68
CA ILE A 48 -2.34 -6.17 1.65
C ILE A 48 -1.83 -4.73 1.79
N ASN A 49 -0.95 -4.48 2.76
CA ASN A 49 -0.38 -3.15 2.99
C ASN A 49 0.48 -2.69 1.80
N TYR A 50 1.27 -3.58 1.21
CA TYR A 50 2.07 -3.30 0.02
C TYR A 50 1.19 -2.97 -1.19
N LYS A 51 0.10 -3.72 -1.42
CA LYS A 51 -0.81 -3.49 -2.55
C LYS A 51 -1.65 -2.21 -2.41
N PHE A 52 -1.94 -1.79 -1.18
CA PHE A 52 -2.65 -0.53 -0.93
C PHE A 52 -1.75 0.69 -1.18
N ALA A 53 -0.47 0.63 -0.78
CA ALA A 53 0.50 1.69 -1.03
C ALA A 53 0.91 1.80 -2.51
N ASN A 54 0.94 0.67 -3.23
CA ASN A 54 1.38 0.60 -4.63
C ASN A 54 0.24 0.24 -5.59
N LYS A 55 -1.01 0.69 -5.37
CA LYS A 55 -2.05 0.54 -6.40
C LYS A 55 -1.54 1.26 -7.66
N PRO A 56 -1.16 0.56 -8.75
CA PRO A 56 -0.75 1.25 -9.95
C PRO A 56 -2.00 1.94 -10.48
N ASN A 57 -1.96 3.27 -10.47
CA ASN A 57 -3.04 4.09 -10.97
C ASN A 57 -3.10 3.92 -12.50
N ARG A 58 -3.81 2.87 -12.91
CA ARG A 58 -4.06 2.52 -14.29
C ARG A 58 -5.22 3.40 -14.73
N ASN A 59 -4.91 4.59 -15.24
CA ASN A 59 -5.66 5.36 -16.23
C ASN A 59 -4.73 6.47 -16.72
N THR A 60 -4.08 6.20 -17.85
CA THR A 60 -3.21 7.13 -18.58
C THR A 60 -4.08 8.26 -19.13
N LEU A 61 -4.42 9.24 -18.29
CA LEU A 61 -5.03 10.50 -18.72
C LEU A 61 -4.00 11.26 -19.54
N SER A 62 -4.38 11.66 -20.74
CA SER A 62 -3.54 12.49 -21.60
C SER A 62 -3.26 13.84 -20.92
N ASP A 63 -2.10 14.45 -21.19
CA ASP A 63 -1.69 15.72 -20.55
C ASP A 63 -2.72 16.86 -20.71
N GLU A 64 -3.56 16.79 -21.75
CA GLU A 64 -4.67 17.72 -21.98
C GLU A 64 -5.85 17.48 -21.05
N GLU A 65 -6.21 16.23 -20.78
CA GLU A 65 -7.31 15.87 -19.86
C GLU A 65 -6.95 16.23 -18.41
N LEU A 66 -5.68 16.09 -18.03
CA LEU A 66 -5.20 16.54 -16.71
C LEU A 66 -5.35 18.05 -16.54
N LYS A 67 -4.99 18.84 -17.56
CA LYS A 67 -5.15 20.31 -17.51
C LYS A 67 -6.61 20.74 -17.44
N ASN A 68 -7.47 20.12 -18.24
CA ASN A 68 -8.90 20.46 -18.23
C ASN A 68 -9.52 20.12 -16.86
N MET A 69 -9.18 18.95 -16.33
CA MET A 69 -9.65 18.53 -15.02
C MET A 69 -9.12 19.42 -13.89
N ASP A 70 -7.87 19.93 -13.98
CA ASP A 70 -7.34 20.88 -12.99
C ASP A 70 -8.16 22.17 -12.94
N ASN A 71 -8.50 22.72 -14.10
CA ASN A 71 -9.34 23.92 -14.19
C ASN A 71 -10.73 23.69 -13.60
N GLU A 72 -11.38 22.58 -13.96
CA GLU A 72 -12.69 22.23 -13.40
C GLU A 72 -12.64 22.01 -11.88
N LEU A 73 -11.55 21.44 -11.37
CA LEU A 73 -11.36 21.26 -9.92
C LEU A 73 -11.16 22.60 -9.22
N ARG A 74 -10.43 23.54 -9.83
CA ARG A 74 -10.26 24.90 -9.31
C ARG A 74 -11.57 25.67 -9.27
N GLU A 75 -12.39 25.57 -10.32
CA GLU A 75 -13.75 26.15 -10.35
C GLU A 75 -14.62 25.60 -9.22
N LEU A 76 -14.65 24.28 -9.05
CA LEU A 76 -15.39 23.66 -7.94
C LEU A 76 -14.86 24.08 -6.56
N VAL A 77 -13.56 24.33 -6.44
CA VAL A 77 -12.96 24.80 -5.19
C VAL A 77 -13.32 26.27 -4.91
N SER A 78 -13.31 27.14 -5.92
CA SER A 78 -13.65 28.55 -5.79
C SER A 78 -15.14 28.77 -5.51
N GLU A 79 -15.99 27.89 -6.03
CA GLU A 79 -17.43 27.82 -5.69
C GLU A 79 -17.70 27.30 -4.27
N GLY A 80 -16.68 26.88 -3.51
CA GLY A 80 -16.82 26.28 -2.17
C GLY A 80 -17.25 24.81 -2.20
N GLU A 81 -17.38 24.21 -3.38
CA GLU A 81 -17.82 22.85 -3.64
C GLU A 81 -16.68 21.82 -3.55
N ARG A 82 -15.86 21.93 -2.50
CA ARG A 82 -14.67 21.09 -2.27
C ARG A 82 -14.96 19.59 -2.28
N ILE A 83 -16.12 19.19 -1.76
CA ILE A 83 -16.53 17.78 -1.72
C ILE A 83 -16.76 17.25 -3.14
N LYS A 84 -17.36 18.06 -4.04
CA LYS A 84 -17.54 17.70 -5.45
C LYS A 84 -16.19 17.60 -6.16
N ALA A 85 -15.26 18.51 -5.89
CA ALA A 85 -13.90 18.46 -6.44
C ALA A 85 -13.17 17.16 -6.04
N ILE A 86 -13.19 16.80 -4.75
CA ILE A 86 -12.59 15.55 -4.25
C ILE A 86 -13.24 14.34 -4.92
N LYS A 87 -14.57 14.33 -5.05
CA LYS A 87 -15.30 13.23 -5.70
C LYS A 87 -14.91 13.08 -7.17
N LYS A 88 -14.80 14.18 -7.91
CA LYS A 88 -14.43 14.20 -9.32
C LYS A 88 -13.01 13.70 -9.54
N TYR A 89 -12.05 14.20 -8.75
CA TYR A 89 -10.66 13.73 -8.79
C TYR A 89 -10.57 12.22 -8.52
N ARG A 90 -11.26 11.70 -7.50
CA ARG A 90 -11.30 10.26 -7.20
C ARG A 90 -11.92 9.41 -8.31
N MET A 91 -12.93 9.92 -9.01
CA MET A 91 -13.58 9.20 -10.11
C MET A 91 -12.68 9.12 -11.33
N ALA A 92 -11.97 10.20 -11.65
CA ALA A 92 -11.09 10.25 -12.80
C ALA A 92 -9.75 9.53 -12.57
N THR A 93 -9.13 9.75 -11.40
CA THR A 93 -7.80 9.21 -11.07
C THR A 93 -7.86 7.94 -10.23
N GLY A 94 -9.03 7.48 -9.77
CA GLY A 94 -9.12 6.31 -8.90
C GLY A 94 -8.37 6.43 -7.55
N ALA A 95 -7.98 7.66 -7.18
CA ALA A 95 -7.20 7.99 -5.99
C ALA A 95 -7.96 7.71 -4.68
N GLY A 96 -7.20 7.51 -3.62
CA GLY A 96 -7.71 7.42 -2.26
C GLY A 96 -8.39 8.72 -1.82
N LEU A 97 -9.22 8.65 -0.78
CA LEU A 97 -9.87 9.84 -0.22
C LEU A 97 -8.84 10.86 0.31
N VAL A 98 -7.77 10.37 0.93
CA VAL A 98 -6.68 11.18 1.46
C VAL A 98 -5.92 11.88 0.33
N GLU A 99 -5.47 11.14 -0.66
CA GLU A 99 -4.75 11.66 -1.84
C GLU A 99 -5.58 12.72 -2.59
N ALA A 100 -6.88 12.44 -2.79
CA ALA A 100 -7.76 13.38 -3.46
C ALA A 100 -7.99 14.66 -2.67
N LYS A 101 -8.09 14.55 -1.34
CA LYS A 101 -8.18 15.71 -0.46
C LYS A 101 -6.89 16.54 -0.52
N GLU A 102 -5.72 15.90 -0.40
CA GLU A 102 -4.43 16.58 -0.47
C GLU A 102 -4.24 17.31 -1.81
N TYR A 103 -4.63 16.68 -2.92
CA TYR A 103 -4.58 17.30 -4.24
C TYR A 103 -5.48 18.53 -4.31
N VAL A 104 -6.76 18.42 -3.95
CA VAL A 104 -7.72 19.53 -3.97
C VAL A 104 -7.30 20.66 -3.01
N ASP A 105 -6.78 20.31 -1.83
CA ASP A 105 -6.27 21.29 -0.87
C ASP A 105 -5.04 22.03 -1.45
N SER A 106 -4.17 21.34 -2.20
CA SER A 106 -3.03 21.97 -2.88
C SER A 106 -3.44 22.96 -3.97
N LEU A 107 -4.54 22.69 -4.69
CA LEU A 107 -5.11 23.61 -5.68
C LEU A 107 -5.63 24.89 -5.01
N SER A 108 -6.31 24.74 -3.87
CA SER A 108 -6.84 25.89 -3.11
C SER A 108 -5.75 26.81 -2.56
N LYS A 109 -4.58 26.26 -2.23
CA LYS A 109 -3.48 27.00 -1.61
C LYS A 109 -2.63 27.77 -2.63
N GLY A 110 -2.73 27.41 -3.92
CA GLY A 110 -2.06 28.10 -5.01
C GLY A 110 -2.65 29.47 -5.37
N GLU A 111 -3.84 29.81 -4.86
CA GLU A 111 -4.57 31.05 -5.19
C GLU A 111 -4.30 32.22 -4.22
N THR A 112 -3.42 32.03 -3.23
CA THR A 112 -2.93 33.13 -2.40
C THR A 112 -1.54 33.56 -2.85
N LYS A 113 -1.45 34.19 -4.02
CA LYS A 113 -0.32 35.08 -4.32
C LYS A 113 -0.66 36.12 -5.37
#